data_AF-A0A117S4X4-F1
#
_entry.id   AF-A0A117S4X4-F1
#
_cell.length_a   1.000
_cell.length_b   1.000
_cell.length_c   1.000
_cell.angle_alpha   90.00
_cell.angle_beta   90.00
_cell.angle_gamma   90.00
#
_symmetry.space_group_name_H-M   'P 1'
#
loop_
_entity.id
_entity.type
_entity.pdbx_description
1 polymer ?
#
loop_
_entity_poly.entity_id
_entity_poly.type
_entity_poly.pdbx_seq_one_letter_code
_entity_poly.pdbx_strand_id
1 'polypeptide(L)'
;MEVYILVISTIWLVSLLLIIVYFNKIGFEHYEYILLITTDNCANVCEGVLREALCFVKKMGNYQIVVVDMHSQDQTYEILKRLSLKYIFPLLSRTQKQFDKNEILQELDISKKYNLLVLTKDTTYFKANTEMKRIRHSSTYNTSFH
;
A
#
# COMPACT_ATOMS: atom_id res chain seq x y z
N MET A 1 20.80 47.46 -18.36
CA MET A 1 19.81 47.00 -17.36
C MET A 1 18.86 45.95 -17.93
N GLU A 2 18.34 46.13 -19.16
CA GLU A 2 17.36 45.21 -19.77
C GLU A 2 17.83 43.76 -19.86
N VAL A 3 19.09 43.52 -20.26
CA VAL A 3 19.64 42.16 -20.37
C VAL A 3 19.72 41.45 -19.01
N TYR A 4 20.02 42.19 -17.94
CA TYR A 4 20.08 41.62 -16.58
C TYR A 4 18.70 41.22 -16.06
N ILE A 5 17.67 42.04 -16.35
CA ILE A 5 16.28 41.73 -16.01
C ILE A 5 15.83 40.46 -16.75
N LEU A 6 16.20 40.33 -18.01
CA LEU A 6 15.85 39.18 -18.85
C LEU A 6 16.52 37.89 -18.32
N VAL A 7 17.80 37.93 -17.97
CA VAL A 7 18.53 36.79 -17.39
C VAL A 7 17.97 36.38 -16.02
N ILE A 8 17.63 37.35 -15.16
CA ILE A 8 17.03 37.04 -13.86
C ILE A 8 15.65 36.39 -14.06
N SER A 9 14.83 36.91 -14.98
CA SER A 9 13.50 36.37 -15.25
C SER A 9 13.53 34.93 -15.78
N THR A 10 14.50 34.59 -16.64
CA THR A 10 14.63 33.23 -17.17
C THR A 10 15.10 32.24 -16.11
N ILE A 11 16.00 32.63 -15.21
CA ILE A 11 16.44 31.79 -14.08
C ILE A 11 15.26 31.48 -13.15
N TRP A 12 14.43 32.46 -12.82
CA TRP A 12 13.23 32.26 -12.00
C TRP A 12 12.23 31.31 -12.69
N LEU A 13 12.03 31.48 -13.99
CA LEU A 13 11.07 30.70 -14.76
C LEU A 13 11.53 29.23 -14.92
N VAL A 14 12.83 29.01 -15.17
CA VAL A 14 13.43 27.67 -15.20
C VAL A 14 13.39 27.00 -13.83
N SER A 15 13.69 27.75 -12.75
CA SER A 15 13.61 27.21 -11.39
C SER A 15 12.19 26.80 -11.02
N LEU A 16 11.19 27.62 -11.39
CA LEU A 16 9.78 27.30 -11.18
C LEU A 16 9.36 26.03 -11.95
N LEU A 17 9.76 25.91 -13.22
CA LEU A 17 9.48 24.73 -14.04
C LEU A 17 10.10 23.47 -13.44
N LEU A 18 11.35 23.55 -12.96
CA LEU A 18 12.02 22.43 -12.29
C LEU A 18 11.28 22.03 -11.00
N ILE A 19 10.79 22.99 -10.23
CA ILE A 19 9.99 22.72 -9.02
C ILE A 19 8.67 22.01 -9.38
N ILE A 20 7.94 22.50 -10.39
CA ILE A 20 6.70 21.87 -10.84
C ILE A 20 6.95 20.45 -11.35
N VAL A 21 8.00 20.24 -12.16
CA VAL A 21 8.38 18.90 -12.63
C VAL A 21 8.80 18.01 -11.47
N TYR A 22 9.51 18.54 -10.48
CA TYR A 22 9.91 17.81 -9.27
C TYR A 22 8.70 17.37 -8.45
N PHE A 23 7.74 18.26 -8.19
CA PHE A 23 6.51 17.92 -7.47
C PHE A 23 5.57 17.00 -8.28
N ASN A 24 5.51 17.13 -9.61
CA ASN A 24 4.78 16.19 -10.45
C ASN A 24 5.46 14.81 -10.53
N LYS A 25 6.79 14.74 -10.37
CA LYS A 25 7.54 13.47 -10.28
C LYS A 25 7.46 12.84 -8.91
N ILE A 26 7.38 13.63 -7.84
CA ILE A 26 6.91 13.18 -6.52
C ILE A 26 5.39 13.07 -6.61
N GLY A 27 4.92 12.30 -7.59
CA GLY A 27 3.53 11.93 -7.71
C GLY A 27 3.11 11.47 -6.33
N PHE A 28 2.29 12.28 -5.67
CA PHE A 28 1.40 11.76 -4.67
C PHE A 28 0.61 10.72 -5.44
N GLU A 29 1.06 9.46 -5.40
CA GLU A 29 0.25 8.34 -5.83
C GLU A 29 -0.95 8.39 -4.90
N HIS A 30 -1.99 9.08 -5.35
CA HIS A 30 -3.27 9.15 -4.69
C HIS A 30 -3.90 7.78 -4.88
N TYR A 31 -3.42 6.82 -4.09
CA TYR A 31 -4.08 5.54 -3.96
C TYR A 31 -5.50 5.81 -3.51
N GLU A 32 -6.50 5.37 -4.26
CA GLU A 32 -7.91 5.53 -3.91
C GLU A 32 -8.34 4.46 -2.91
N TYR A 33 -7.66 3.31 -2.95
CA TYR A 33 -7.98 2.13 -2.15
C TYR A 33 -6.77 1.65 -1.34
N ILE A 34 -7.05 0.98 -0.23
CA ILE A 34 -6.01 0.34 0.58
C ILE A 34 -6.31 -1.13 0.74
N LEU A 35 -5.34 -1.98 0.43
CA LEU A 35 -5.36 -3.40 0.74
C LEU A 35 -4.65 -3.61 2.07
N LEU A 36 -5.44 -3.70 3.13
CA LEU A 36 -4.97 -4.00 4.48
C LEU A 36 -4.84 -5.52 4.60
N ILE A 37 -3.64 -6.01 4.93
CA ILE A 37 -3.37 -7.44 5.12
C ILE A 37 -3.01 -7.66 6.58
N THR A 38 -3.80 -8.45 7.29
CA THR A 38 -3.43 -8.89 8.64
C THR A 38 -2.81 -10.27 8.61
N THR A 39 -1.78 -10.49 9.42
CA THR A 39 -1.08 -11.77 9.50
C THR A 39 -1.01 -12.27 10.93
N ASP A 40 -1.27 -13.56 11.11
CA ASP A 40 -1.12 -14.28 12.39
C ASP A 40 -0.64 -15.72 12.12
N ASN A 41 0.63 -16.00 12.46
CA ASN A 41 1.24 -17.33 12.42
C ASN A 41 1.08 -18.06 11.08
N CYS A 42 1.36 -17.37 9.97
CA CYS A 42 1.13 -17.85 8.61
C CYS A 42 2.41 -17.99 7.76
N ALA A 43 3.54 -18.34 8.37
CA ALA A 43 4.87 -18.35 7.70
C ALA A 43 4.90 -19.17 6.39
N ASN A 44 4.14 -20.26 6.35
CA ASN A 44 4.11 -21.20 5.21
C ASN A 44 3.47 -20.60 3.94
N VAL A 45 2.61 -19.59 4.08
CA VAL A 45 1.83 -19.03 2.97
C VAL A 45 2.05 -17.53 2.76
N CYS A 46 2.54 -16.81 3.77
CA CYS A 46 2.62 -15.35 3.77
C CYS A 46 3.41 -14.79 2.59
N GLU A 47 4.57 -15.40 2.26
CA GLU A 47 5.39 -14.93 1.14
C GLU A 47 4.68 -15.06 -0.21
N GLY A 48 4.06 -16.22 -0.46
CA GLY A 48 3.35 -16.48 -1.71
C GLY A 48 2.17 -15.53 -1.88
N VAL A 49 1.35 -15.38 -0.84
CA VAL A 49 0.18 -14.50 -0.86
C VAL A 49 0.59 -13.05 -1.01
N LEU A 50 1.65 -12.61 -0.32
CA LEU A 50 2.09 -11.22 -0.39
C LEU A 50 2.66 -10.86 -1.76
N ARG A 51 3.39 -11.77 -2.41
CA ARG A 51 3.86 -11.58 -3.80
C ARG A 51 2.69 -11.43 -4.77
N GLU A 52 1.64 -12.22 -4.61
CA GLU A 52 0.42 -12.07 -5.43
C GLU A 52 -0.29 -10.75 -5.15
N ALA A 53 -0.44 -10.37 -3.87
CA ALA A 53 -1.04 -9.11 -3.47
C ALA A 53 -0.28 -7.91 -4.04
N LEU A 54 1.05 -7.92 -4.01
CA LEU A 54 1.89 -6.87 -4.63
C LEU A 54 1.69 -6.81 -6.15
N CYS A 55 1.60 -7.95 -6.82
CA CYS A 55 1.31 -8.00 -8.25
C CYS A 55 -0.10 -7.45 -8.56
N PHE A 56 -1.08 -7.77 -7.72
CA PHE A 56 -2.45 -7.26 -7.81
C PHE A 56 -2.48 -5.73 -7.67
N VAL A 57 -1.84 -5.20 -6.63
CA VAL A 57 -1.76 -3.76 -6.36
C VAL A 57 -1.07 -3.02 -7.51
N LYS A 58 0.06 -3.55 -8.00
CA LYS A 58 0.78 -2.98 -9.15
C LYS A 58 -0.06 -2.94 -10.42
N LYS A 59 -0.92 -3.94 -10.66
CA LYS A 59 -1.80 -3.98 -11.84
C LYS A 59 -2.96 -3.00 -11.74
N MET A 60 -3.45 -2.72 -10.54
CA MET A 60 -4.55 -1.79 -10.32
C MET A 60 -4.10 -0.33 -10.29
N GLY A 61 -2.88 -0.06 -9.81
CA GLY A 61 -2.27 1.27 -9.82
C GLY A 61 -2.88 2.28 -8.84
N ASN A 62 -4.07 2.03 -8.32
CA ASN A 62 -4.77 2.88 -7.35
C ASN A 62 -4.89 2.27 -5.95
N TYR A 63 -4.14 1.19 -5.66
CA TYR A 63 -4.10 0.56 -4.34
C TYR A 63 -2.79 0.84 -3.60
N GLN A 64 -2.88 1.06 -2.30
CA GLN A 64 -1.75 0.95 -1.38
C GLN A 64 -1.85 -0.38 -0.64
N ILE A 65 -0.73 -1.07 -0.41
CA ILE A 65 -0.70 -2.24 0.46
C ILE A 65 -0.21 -1.84 1.84
N VAL A 66 -0.88 -2.33 2.89
CA VAL A 66 -0.44 -2.15 4.27
C VAL A 66 -0.52 -3.51 4.95
N VAL A 67 0.56 -3.93 5.61
CA VAL A 67 0.63 -5.22 6.28
C VAL A 67 0.71 -5.01 7.78
N VAL A 68 -0.11 -5.75 8.54
CA VAL A 68 -0.17 -5.70 9.99
C VAL A 68 0.05 -7.10 10.54
N ASP A 69 1.16 -7.28 11.25
CA ASP A 69 1.43 -8.51 11.99
C ASP A 69 0.81 -8.46 13.39
N MET A 70 -0.04 -9.43 13.69
CA MET A 70 -0.76 -9.56 14.96
C MET A 70 0.06 -10.35 15.99
N HIS A 71 1.34 -10.01 16.12
CA HIS A 71 2.30 -10.66 17.02
C HIS A 71 2.47 -12.16 16.74
N SER A 72 2.83 -12.49 15.50
CA SER A 72 3.13 -13.88 15.13
C SER A 72 4.31 -14.41 15.96
N GLN A 73 4.18 -15.64 16.46
CA GLN A 73 5.23 -16.33 17.22
C GLN A 73 6.13 -17.22 16.34
N ASP A 74 5.75 -17.42 15.08
CA ASP A 74 6.53 -18.14 14.08
C ASP A 74 7.44 -17.21 13.26
N GLN A 75 7.96 -17.72 12.14
CA GLN A 75 8.84 -16.94 11.24
C GLN A 75 8.10 -15.88 10.40
N THR A 76 6.78 -15.70 10.57
CA THR A 76 5.97 -14.78 9.73
C THR A 76 6.54 -13.37 9.76
N TYR A 77 6.81 -12.82 10.94
CA TYR A 77 7.28 -11.44 11.06
C TYR A 77 8.63 -11.23 10.37
N GLU A 78 9.57 -12.17 10.50
CA GLU A 78 10.87 -12.09 9.84
C GLU A 78 10.77 -12.16 8.32
N ILE A 79 9.85 -12.99 7.80
CA ILE A 79 9.55 -13.06 6.37
C ILE A 79 8.98 -11.72 5.89
N LEU A 80 7.99 -11.17 6.60
CA LEU A 80 7.34 -9.91 6.26
C LEU A 80 8.32 -8.74 6.29
N LYS A 81 9.20 -8.68 7.30
CA LYS A 81 10.24 -7.66 7.43
C LYS A 81 11.23 -7.71 6.27
N ARG A 82 11.60 -8.91 5.81
CA ARG A 82 12.48 -9.06 4.64
C ARG A 82 11.79 -8.62 3.35
N LEU A 83 10.50 -8.91 3.22
CA LEU A 83 9.70 -8.51 2.07
C LEU A 83 9.39 -7.01 2.06
N SER A 84 9.16 -6.38 3.22
CA SER A 84 8.88 -4.95 3.33
C SER A 84 10.07 -4.11 2.88
N LEU A 85 11.28 -4.53 3.22
CA LEU A 85 12.52 -3.91 2.73
C LEU A 85 12.69 -4.07 1.22
N LYS A 86 12.32 -5.23 0.67
CA LYS A 86 12.49 -5.53 -0.77
C LYS A 86 11.47 -4.81 -1.64
N TYR A 87 10.22 -4.71 -1.20
CA TYR A 87 9.10 -4.21 -1.99
C TYR A 87 8.56 -2.85 -1.51
N ILE A 88 9.12 -2.30 -0.44
CA ILE A 88 8.85 -0.96 0.10
C ILE A 88 7.35 -0.79 0.41
N PHE A 89 6.88 -1.48 1.44
CA PHE A 89 5.52 -1.30 1.96
C PHE A 89 5.52 -1.11 3.48
N PRO A 90 4.50 -0.41 4.04
CA PRO A 90 4.33 -0.28 5.49
C PRO A 90 4.05 -1.63 6.15
N LEU A 91 4.88 -1.98 7.12
CA LEU A 91 4.70 -3.13 8.00
C LEU A 91 4.51 -2.64 9.43
N LEU A 92 3.35 -2.92 10.01
CA LEU A 92 3.04 -2.64 11.41
C LEU A 92 3.10 -3.94 12.21
N SER A 93 3.59 -3.88 13.44
CA SER A 93 3.53 -5.00 14.40
C SER A 93 2.69 -4.56 15.58
N ARG A 94 1.65 -5.33 15.92
CA ARG A 94 0.79 -5.07 17.08
C ARG A 94 0.85 -6.22 18.07
N THR A 95 1.12 -5.89 19.32
CA THR A 95 1.15 -6.82 20.46
C THR A 95 -0.23 -7.14 21.05
N GLN A 96 -1.26 -6.34 20.75
CA GLN A 96 -2.61 -6.57 21.24
C GLN A 96 -3.37 -7.56 20.34
N LYS A 97 -3.96 -8.60 20.97
CA LYS A 97 -4.78 -9.63 20.28
C LYS A 97 -6.03 -9.08 19.58
N GLN A 98 -6.49 -7.90 19.97
CA GLN A 98 -7.74 -7.36 19.47
C GLN A 98 -7.45 -6.47 18.26
N PHE A 99 -7.77 -6.98 17.07
CA PHE A 99 -7.69 -6.23 15.83
C PHE A 99 -8.87 -5.26 15.72
N ASP A 100 -8.66 -3.98 16.02
CA ASP A 100 -9.60 -2.93 15.67
C ASP A 100 -9.18 -2.27 14.35
N LYS A 101 -10.00 -2.48 13.32
CA LYS A 101 -9.79 -1.90 11.99
C LYS A 101 -9.80 -0.38 12.01
N ASN A 102 -10.66 0.21 12.84
CA ASN A 102 -10.84 1.65 12.87
C ASN A 102 -9.62 2.35 13.47
N GLU A 103 -8.99 1.72 14.45
CA GLU A 103 -7.77 2.25 15.07
C GLU A 103 -6.60 2.27 14.08
N ILE A 104 -6.43 1.21 13.28
CA ILE A 104 -5.37 1.13 12.27
C ILE A 104 -5.59 2.14 11.14
N LEU A 105 -6.84 2.32 10.72
CA LEU A 105 -7.18 3.32 9.71
C LEU A 105 -6.97 4.73 10.21
N GLN A 106 -7.26 5.00 11.50
CA GLN A 106 -6.96 6.29 12.13
C GLN A 106 -5.46 6.53 12.29
N GLU A 107 -4.70 5.52 12.73
CA GLU A 107 -3.23 5.62 12.92
C GLU A 107 -2.50 5.91 11.61
N LEU A 108 -3.01 5.38 10.51
CA LEU A 108 -2.47 5.61 9.17
C LEU A 108 -3.03 6.88 8.49
N ASP A 109 -3.86 7.65 9.20
CA ASP A 109 -4.58 8.84 8.69
C ASP A 109 -5.32 8.56 7.36
N ILE A 110 -5.92 7.38 7.27
CA ILE A 110 -6.57 6.89 6.07
C ILE A 110 -8.05 7.29 6.11
N SER A 111 -8.42 8.28 5.30
CA SER A 111 -9.81 8.57 4.94
C SER A 111 -10.33 7.73 3.75
N LYS A 112 -9.50 6.83 3.22
CA LYS A 112 -9.71 6.12 1.94
C LYS A 112 -10.48 4.81 2.12
N LYS A 113 -11.13 4.37 1.04
CA LYS A 113 -11.83 3.08 0.98
C LYS A 113 -10.81 1.95 1.16
N TYR A 114 -11.11 0.94 1.99
CA TYR A 114 -10.18 -0.16 2.24
C TYR A 114 -10.81 -1.53 1.97
N ASN A 115 -9.97 -2.47 1.58
CA ASN A 115 -10.26 -3.89 1.49
C ASN A 115 -9.34 -4.63 2.46
N LEU A 116 -9.91 -5.55 3.23
CA LEU A 116 -9.18 -6.31 4.23
C LEU A 116 -8.97 -7.75 3.75
N LEU A 117 -7.73 -8.21 3.82
CA LEU A 117 -7.34 -9.60 3.65
C LEU A 117 -6.78 -10.11 4.97
N VAL A 118 -7.38 -11.16 5.53
CA VAL A 118 -6.93 -11.76 6.79
C VAL A 118 -6.20 -13.07 6.50
N LEU A 119 -4.95 -13.16 6.95
CA LEU A 119 -4.10 -14.34 6.83
C LEU A 119 -3.83 -14.89 8.23
N THR A 120 -4.40 -16.04 8.53
CA THR A 120 -4.13 -16.80 9.76
C THR A 120 -3.37 -18.08 9.44
N LYS A 121 -2.92 -18.79 10.48
CA LYS A 121 -2.35 -20.13 10.38
C LYS A 121 -3.19 -21.11 9.55
N ASP A 122 -4.52 -21.01 9.63
CA ASP A 122 -5.45 -21.89 8.91
C ASP A 122 -5.73 -21.43 7.47
N THR A 123 -5.17 -20.30 7.07
CA THR A 123 -5.39 -19.74 5.74
C THR A 123 -4.53 -20.47 4.72
N THR A 124 -5.18 -21.18 3.81
CA THR A 124 -4.50 -21.78 2.67
C THR A 124 -4.29 -20.75 1.56
N TYR A 125 -3.25 -20.96 0.75
CA TYR A 125 -2.98 -20.12 -0.41
C TYR A 125 -4.17 -19.99 -1.36
N PHE A 126 -4.89 -21.09 -1.60
CA PHE A 126 -6.09 -21.11 -2.43
C PHE A 126 -7.21 -20.21 -1.88
N LYS A 127 -7.43 -20.24 -0.55
CA LYS A 127 -8.42 -19.40 0.11
C LYS A 127 -8.05 -17.92 -0.01
N ALA A 128 -6.78 -17.58 0.25
CA ALA A 128 -6.29 -16.21 0.12
C ALA A 128 -6.42 -15.68 -1.33
N ASN A 129 -6.10 -16.51 -2.33
CA ASN A 129 -6.22 -16.13 -3.74
C ASN A 129 -7.69 -15.92 -4.16
N THR A 130 -8.61 -16.75 -3.64
CA THR A 130 -10.04 -16.59 -3.88
C THR A 130 -10.56 -15.25 -3.33
N GLU A 131 -10.14 -14.87 -2.12
CA GLU A 131 -10.50 -13.57 -1.53
C GLU A 131 -9.89 -12.40 -2.32
N MET A 132 -8.64 -12.50 -2.78
CA MET A 132 -8.04 -11.46 -3.64
C MET A 132 -8.81 -11.31 -4.97
N LYS A 133 -9.24 -12.41 -5.59
CA LYS A 133 -10.10 -12.35 -6.79
C LYS A 133 -11.46 -11.72 -6.48
N ARG A 134 -12.04 -12.00 -5.33
CA ARG A 134 -13.29 -11.35 -4.89
C ARG A 134 -13.12 -9.85 -4.72
N ILE A 135 -12.05 -9.42 -4.05
CA ILE A 135 -11.69 -8.00 -3.88
C ILE A 135 -11.50 -7.31 -5.24
N ARG A 136 -10.85 -7.99 -6.19
CA ARG A 136 -10.71 -7.51 -7.56
C ARG A 136 -12.05 -7.24 -8.23
N HIS A 137 -12.98 -8.18 -8.13
CA HIS A 137 -14.28 -8.03 -8.76
C HIS A 137 -15.12 -6.93 -8.10
N SER A 138 -15.17 -6.85 -6.77
CA SER A 138 -15.94 -5.80 -6.08
C SER A 138 -15.45 -4.39 -6.40
N SER A 139 -14.13 -4.22 -6.57
CA SER A 139 -13.56 -2.92 -6.93
C SER A 139 -13.73 -2.54 -8.40
N THR A 140 -13.89 -3.52 -9.30
CA THR A 140 -14.15 -3.25 -10.73
C THR A 140 -15.61 -2.86 -11.00
N TYR A 141 -16.56 -3.35 -10.20
CA TYR A 141 -18.00 -3.03 -10.37
C TYR A 141 -18.44 -1.74 -9.63
N ASN A 142 -17.67 -1.28 -8.65
CA ASN A 142 -17.94 -0.02 -7.95
C ASN A 142 -17.43 1.22 -8.70
N THR A 143 -16.64 1.06 -9.77
CA THR A 143 -16.19 2.17 -10.64
C THR A 143 -17.08 2.39 -11.86
N SER A 144 -18.07 1.52 -12.12
CA SER A 144 -19.00 1.66 -13.27
C SER A 144 -20.33 2.36 -12.93
N PHE A 145 -20.50 2.83 -11.71
CA PHE A 145 -21.65 3.64 -11.27
C PHE A 145 -21.15 4.92 -10.60
N HIS A 146 -20.61 5.86 -11.38
CA HIS A 146 -20.56 7.27 -11.04
C HIS A 146 -20.43 8.12 -12.30
#